data_AF-A0A1F5LC55-F1
#
_entry.id   AF-A0A1F5LC55-F1
#
_cell.length_a   1.000
_cell.length_b   1.000
_cell.length_c   1.000
_cell.angle_alpha   90.00
_cell.angle_beta   90.00
_cell.angle_gamma   90.00
#
_symmetry.space_group_name_H-M   'P 1'
#
loop_
_entity.id
_entity.type
_entity.pdbx_description
1 polymer ?
#
loop_
_entity_poly.entity_id
_entity_poly.type
_entity_poly.pdbx_seq_one_letter_code
_entity_poly.pdbx_strand_id
1 'polypeptide(L)'
;MGTFSFLLSTIPVYHYLRIGQLGRAEVVNMKEQGITRTGKLPALEYKGQRLTQHIPILRYLARDLGGYDEETNWENYVVDAVSDIYIDWRRKPEYKDKYVPGYYNLVAEYYSDYKGPYLLGDRVTHTDFAIYQSIDNDRRTGTLPSVLPDALVNFKEAFDRWRNRDALLVY
;
A
#
# COMPACT_ATOMS: atom_id res chain seq x y z
N MET A 1 38.35 32.96 -9.65
CA MET A 1 38.14 31.58 -10.12
C MET A 1 37.80 30.73 -8.92
N GLY A 2 36.62 30.11 -8.93
CA GLY A 2 36.11 29.29 -7.82
C GLY A 2 34.72 28.80 -8.18
N THR A 3 34.66 27.74 -8.97
CA THR A 3 33.43 27.04 -9.37
C THR A 3 32.86 26.28 -8.18
N PHE A 4 31.67 26.65 -7.71
CA PHE A 4 30.88 25.82 -6.80
C PHE A 4 30.06 24.82 -7.63
N SER A 5 30.38 23.53 -7.48
CA SER A 5 29.62 22.41 -8.02
C SER A 5 28.47 22.09 -7.06
N PHE A 6 27.23 22.20 -7.53
CA PHE A 6 26.07 21.68 -6.82
C PHE A 6 26.01 20.17 -7.03
N LEU A 7 26.33 19.40 -5.99
CA LEU A 7 25.92 18.00 -5.88
C LEU A 7 24.40 17.98 -5.72
N LEU A 8 23.70 17.59 -6.78
CA LEU A 8 22.27 17.27 -6.75
C LEU A 8 22.06 16.11 -5.76
N SER A 9 21.51 16.40 -4.58
CA SER A 9 21.04 15.34 -3.69
C SER A 9 19.84 14.65 -4.36
N THR A 10 19.99 13.39 -4.71
CA THR A 10 18.98 12.53 -5.33
C THR A 10 17.92 12.07 -4.32
N ILE A 11 17.41 12.98 -3.50
CA ILE A 11 16.28 12.67 -2.61
C ILE A 11 15.02 12.78 -3.47
N PRO A 12 14.28 11.67 -3.72
CA PRO A 12 13.00 11.78 -4.39
C PRO A 12 12.06 12.64 -3.54
N VAL A 13 11.69 13.80 -4.05
CA VAL A 13 10.66 14.64 -3.45
C VAL A 13 9.32 13.98 -3.72
N TYR A 14 8.82 13.21 -2.74
CA TYR A 14 7.47 12.66 -2.78
C TYR A 14 6.45 13.81 -2.76
N HIS A 15 5.91 14.17 -3.92
CA HIS A 15 4.76 15.06 -3.99
C HIS A 15 3.52 14.28 -3.52
N TYR A 16 3.29 14.27 -2.22
CA TYR A 16 1.94 14.00 -1.71
C TYR A 16 1.06 15.15 -2.17
N LEU A 17 0.19 14.90 -3.15
CA LEU A 17 -0.90 15.82 -3.48
C LEU A 17 -1.72 16.02 -2.20
N ARG A 18 -1.59 17.19 -1.56
CA ARG A 18 -2.31 17.54 -0.33
C ARG A 18 -3.74 17.93 -0.72
N ILE A 19 -4.64 16.94 -0.78
CA ILE A 19 -6.03 17.08 -1.25
C ILE A 19 -6.88 18.03 -0.38
N GLY A 20 -6.42 18.37 0.83
CA GLY A 20 -7.13 19.33 1.71
C GLY A 20 -7.26 20.75 1.14
N GLN A 21 -6.58 21.09 0.04
CA GLN A 21 -6.65 22.42 -0.60
C GLN A 21 -7.12 22.40 -2.06
N LEU A 22 -7.25 21.23 -2.70
CA LEU A 22 -7.71 21.13 -4.09
C LEU A 22 -9.23 20.91 -4.09
N GLY A 23 -9.97 21.88 -4.62
CA GLY A 23 -11.42 21.79 -4.73
C GLY A 23 -11.83 20.59 -5.59
N ARG A 24 -13.00 20.01 -5.32
CA ARG A 24 -13.56 18.85 -6.06
C ARG A 24 -13.54 19.00 -7.60
N ALA A 25 -13.40 20.21 -8.13
CA ALA A 25 -13.30 20.53 -9.55
C ALA A 25 -11.96 20.15 -10.21
N GLU A 26 -10.82 20.17 -9.51
CA GLU A 26 -9.51 19.83 -10.12
C GLU A 26 -9.34 18.32 -10.35
N VAL A 27 -10.02 17.49 -9.53
CA VAL A 27 -10.11 16.03 -9.74
C VAL A 27 -10.78 15.70 -11.08
N VAL A 28 -11.65 16.58 -11.59
CA VAL A 28 -12.45 16.37 -12.80
C VAL A 28 -11.61 16.45 -14.08
N ASN A 29 -10.42 17.07 -14.05
CA ASN A 29 -9.61 17.33 -15.24
C ASN A 29 -8.40 16.36 -15.40
N MET A 30 -8.22 15.37 -14.53
CA MET A 30 -7.06 14.46 -14.56
C MET A 30 -6.96 13.62 -15.85
N LYS A 31 -8.10 13.29 -16.46
CA LYS A 31 -8.15 12.49 -17.69
C LYS A 31 -7.81 13.34 -18.92
N GLU A 32 -8.36 14.54 -18.98
CA GLU A 32 -8.12 15.53 -20.04
C GLU A 32 -6.67 16.05 -20.02
N GLN A 33 -6.09 16.24 -18.84
CA GLN A 33 -4.68 16.59 -18.66
C GLN A 33 -3.71 15.40 -18.89
N GLY A 34 -4.24 14.22 -19.21
CA GLY A 34 -3.45 13.00 -19.43
C GLY A 34 -2.77 12.44 -18.17
N ILE A 35 -3.05 12.98 -16.98
CA ILE A 35 -2.47 12.56 -15.69
C ILE A 35 -2.88 11.13 -15.35
N THR A 36 -4.11 10.74 -15.60
CA THR A 36 -4.52 9.34 -15.43
C THR A 36 -5.39 8.90 -16.58
N ARG A 37 -5.19 7.67 -17.06
CA ARG A 37 -6.05 7.07 -18.10
C ARG A 37 -7.51 6.95 -17.62
N THR A 38 -7.69 6.78 -16.31
CA THR A 38 -9.00 6.51 -15.68
C THR A 38 -9.67 7.74 -15.09
N GLY A 39 -8.97 8.89 -14.99
CA GLY A 39 -9.44 10.04 -14.22
C GLY A 39 -9.47 9.80 -12.70
N LYS A 40 -8.73 8.80 -12.19
CA LYS A 40 -8.79 8.37 -10.78
C LYS A 40 -7.41 8.36 -10.15
N LEU A 41 -7.35 8.78 -8.89
CA LEU A 41 -6.19 8.63 -8.01
C LEU A 41 -6.10 7.20 -7.44
N PRO A 42 -4.90 6.77 -6.98
CA PRO A 42 -3.64 7.52 -6.98
C PRO A 42 -2.92 7.53 -8.33
N ALA A 43 -2.11 8.58 -8.51
CA ALA A 43 -1.15 8.77 -9.60
C ALA A 43 0.18 9.26 -9.00
N LEU A 44 1.30 8.73 -9.50
CA LEU A 44 2.65 9.06 -9.03
C LEU A 44 3.55 9.28 -10.24
N GLU A 45 4.31 10.37 -10.24
CA GLU A 45 5.42 10.55 -11.17
C GLU A 45 6.72 10.09 -10.52
N TYR A 46 7.41 9.15 -11.16
CA TYR A 46 8.62 8.53 -10.63
C TYR A 46 9.58 8.19 -11.76
N LYS A 47 10.82 8.70 -11.68
CA LYS A 47 11.87 8.53 -12.72
C LYS A 47 11.37 8.84 -14.15
N GLY A 48 10.59 9.91 -14.30
CA GLY A 48 10.02 10.33 -15.59
C GLY A 48 8.87 9.46 -16.11
N GLN A 49 8.45 8.44 -15.35
CA GLN A 49 7.29 7.61 -15.66
C GLN A 49 6.08 8.05 -14.84
N ARG A 50 4.89 7.90 -15.41
CA ARG A 50 3.63 8.13 -14.71
C ARG A 50 3.00 6.81 -14.32
N LEU A 51 3.04 6.50 -13.03
CA LEU A 51 2.49 5.30 -12.43
C LEU A 51 1.06 5.60 -11.94
N THR A 52 0.14 4.68 -12.18
CA THR A 52 -1.27 4.81 -11.78
C THR A 52 -1.75 3.48 -11.23
N GLN A 53 -2.83 3.50 -10.44
CA GLN A 53 -3.34 2.36 -9.68
C GLN A 53 -2.45 2.01 -8.48
N HIS A 54 -3.06 1.93 -7.31
CA HIS A 54 -2.35 1.75 -6.04
C HIS A 54 -1.50 0.47 -5.95
N ILE A 55 -2.05 -0.74 -6.21
CA ILE A 55 -1.24 -1.99 -6.15
C ILE A 55 -0.11 -1.99 -7.20
N PRO A 56 -0.35 -1.66 -8.48
CA PRO A 56 0.74 -1.56 -9.46
C PRO A 56 1.83 -0.55 -9.09
N ILE A 57 1.46 0.60 -8.49
CA ILE A 57 2.45 1.55 -7.96
C ILE A 57 3.30 0.91 -6.87
N LEU A 58 2.68 0.27 -5.87
CA LEU A 58 3.41 -0.36 -4.76
C LEU A 58 4.36 -1.46 -5.26
N ARG A 59 3.87 -2.33 -6.16
CA ARG A 59 4.68 -3.39 -6.79
C ARG A 59 5.84 -2.85 -7.60
N TYR A 60 5.62 -1.80 -8.40
CA TYR A 60 6.68 -1.17 -9.18
C TYR A 60 7.76 -0.59 -8.26
N LEU A 61 7.36 0.11 -7.20
CA LEU A 61 8.30 0.71 -6.26
C LEU A 61 9.09 -0.34 -5.49
N ALA A 62 8.46 -1.45 -5.07
CA ALA A 62 9.15 -2.54 -4.42
C ALA A 62 10.32 -3.08 -5.26
N ARG A 63 10.04 -3.41 -6.52
CA ARG A 63 11.04 -3.89 -7.48
C ARG A 63 12.16 -2.89 -7.74
N ASP A 64 11.81 -1.62 -7.96
CA ASP A 64 12.80 -0.60 -8.27
C ASP A 64 13.69 -0.22 -7.07
N LEU A 65 13.15 -0.31 -5.85
CA LEU A 65 13.91 -0.09 -4.60
C LEU A 65 14.71 -1.33 -4.17
N GLY A 66 14.50 -2.48 -4.81
CA GLY A 66 15.16 -3.74 -4.45
C GLY A 66 14.73 -4.28 -3.08
N GLY A 67 13.51 -3.99 -2.65
CA GLY A 67 12.97 -4.43 -1.36
C GLY A 67 11.46 -4.58 -1.43
N TYR A 68 10.88 -5.36 -0.51
CA TYR A 68 9.43 -5.67 -0.51
C TYR A 68 8.92 -6.44 -1.74
N ASP A 69 9.83 -7.02 -2.51
CA ASP A 69 9.58 -7.84 -3.69
C ASP A 69 9.75 -9.33 -3.35
N GLU A 70 9.20 -10.18 -4.21
CA GLU A 70 9.15 -11.62 -4.02
C GLU A 70 10.37 -12.32 -4.64
N GLU A 71 10.88 -13.39 -4.03
CA GLU A 71 12.09 -14.07 -4.52
C GLU A 71 11.79 -15.28 -5.41
N THR A 72 10.61 -15.88 -5.26
CA THR A 72 10.22 -17.08 -6.02
C THR A 72 8.92 -16.87 -6.78
N ASN A 73 8.68 -17.68 -7.81
CA ASN A 73 7.41 -17.64 -8.55
C ASN A 73 6.20 -17.98 -7.66
N TRP A 74 6.40 -18.81 -6.63
CA TRP A 74 5.36 -19.12 -5.65
C TRP A 74 5.02 -17.91 -4.77
N GLU A 75 6.04 -17.20 -4.29
CA GLU A 75 5.84 -15.98 -3.50
C GLU A 75 5.13 -14.90 -4.31
N ASN A 76 5.54 -14.71 -5.58
CA ASN A 76 4.84 -13.81 -6.51
C ASN A 76 3.35 -14.17 -6.61
N TYR A 77 3.03 -15.45 -6.75
CA TYR A 77 1.64 -15.92 -6.79
C TYR A 77 0.87 -15.59 -5.51
N VAL A 78 1.46 -15.86 -4.33
CA VAL A 78 0.80 -15.60 -3.03
C VAL A 78 0.50 -14.11 -2.86
N VAL A 79 1.48 -13.25 -3.13
CA VAL A 79 1.35 -11.80 -3.03
C VAL A 79 0.30 -11.27 -4.01
N ASP A 80 0.29 -11.76 -5.24
CA ASP A 80 -0.72 -11.38 -6.24
C ASP A 80 -2.12 -11.83 -5.81
N ALA A 81 -2.28 -13.07 -5.32
CA ALA A 81 -3.55 -13.59 -4.84
C ALA A 81 -4.12 -12.74 -3.69
N VAL A 82 -3.31 -12.38 -2.69
CA VAL A 82 -3.76 -11.55 -1.57
C VAL A 82 -4.05 -10.11 -2.00
N SER A 83 -3.28 -9.57 -2.96
CA SER A 83 -3.54 -8.24 -3.53
C SER A 83 -4.87 -8.18 -4.28
N ASP A 84 -5.21 -9.23 -5.04
CA ASP A 84 -6.49 -9.32 -5.76
C ASP A 84 -7.66 -9.48 -4.79
N ILE A 85 -7.51 -10.30 -3.74
CA ILE A 85 -8.47 -10.38 -2.63
C ILE A 85 -8.66 -8.99 -2.02
N TYR A 86 -7.61 -8.23 -1.73
CA TYR A 86 -7.79 -6.87 -1.23
C TYR A 86 -8.58 -5.95 -2.20
N ILE A 87 -8.24 -5.98 -3.50
CA ILE A 87 -8.89 -5.13 -4.51
C ILE A 87 -10.37 -5.44 -4.65
N ASP A 88 -10.74 -6.72 -4.72
CA ASP A 88 -12.13 -7.15 -4.91
C ASP A 88 -13.04 -6.73 -3.77
N TRP A 89 -12.50 -6.73 -2.56
CA TRP A 89 -13.26 -6.44 -1.36
C TRP A 89 -13.38 -4.93 -1.11
N ARG A 90 -12.36 -4.13 -1.45
CA ARG A 90 -12.42 -2.65 -1.39
C ARG A 90 -13.52 -2.04 -2.27
N ARG A 91 -14.02 -2.77 -3.28
CA ARG A 91 -14.95 -2.23 -4.29
C ARG A 91 -16.44 -2.38 -3.95
N LYS A 92 -16.81 -2.95 -2.78
CA LYS A 92 -18.21 -3.27 -2.45
C LYS A 92 -18.83 -2.26 -1.46
N PRO A 93 -20.01 -1.66 -1.75
CA PRO A 93 -20.67 -0.70 -0.87
C PRO A 93 -21.45 -1.33 0.30
N GLU A 94 -21.95 -2.57 0.20
CA GLU A 94 -22.66 -3.28 1.31
C GLU A 94 -21.73 -4.04 2.27
N TYR A 95 -20.54 -3.47 2.53
CA TYR A 95 -19.36 -4.20 3.02
C TYR A 95 -19.46 -4.72 4.46
N LYS A 96 -20.04 -3.94 5.38
CA LYS A 96 -19.72 -4.01 6.83
C LYS A 96 -20.00 -5.38 7.48
N ASP A 97 -21.23 -5.86 7.43
CA ASP A 97 -21.63 -6.95 8.33
C ASP A 97 -21.51 -8.35 7.70
N LYS A 98 -21.61 -8.44 6.36
CA LYS A 98 -21.57 -9.73 5.64
C LYS A 98 -20.19 -10.08 5.09
N TYR A 99 -19.41 -9.07 4.71
CA TYR A 99 -18.23 -9.27 3.91
C TYR A 99 -16.93 -9.04 4.70
N VAL A 100 -16.86 -7.99 5.52
CA VAL A 100 -15.62 -7.67 6.25
C VAL A 100 -15.06 -8.85 7.09
N PRO A 101 -15.87 -9.61 7.85
CA PRO A 101 -15.33 -10.75 8.61
C PRO A 101 -14.77 -11.85 7.70
N GLY A 102 -15.46 -12.17 6.61
CA GLY A 102 -15.01 -13.18 5.64
C GLY A 102 -13.72 -12.78 4.91
N TYR A 103 -13.57 -11.48 4.60
CA TYR A 103 -12.34 -10.93 4.05
C TYR A 103 -11.16 -11.15 5.00
N TYR A 104 -11.28 -10.71 6.25
CA TYR A 104 -10.16 -10.82 7.21
C TYR A 104 -9.85 -12.26 7.59
N ASN A 105 -10.86 -13.15 7.67
CA ASN A 105 -10.61 -14.58 7.88
C ASN A 105 -9.81 -15.19 6.73
N LEU A 106 -10.21 -14.93 5.48
CA LEU A 106 -9.50 -15.44 4.31
C LEU A 106 -8.07 -14.90 4.22
N VAL A 107 -7.86 -13.60 4.44
CA VAL A 107 -6.51 -13.02 4.45
C VAL A 107 -5.67 -13.61 5.59
N ALA A 108 -6.27 -13.87 6.76
CA ALA A 108 -5.56 -14.47 7.89
C ALA A 108 -5.05 -15.89 7.61
N GLU A 109 -5.75 -16.68 6.77
CA GLU A 109 -5.27 -17.99 6.33
C GLU A 109 -3.92 -17.86 5.61
N TYR A 110 -3.80 -16.94 4.65
CA TYR A 110 -2.53 -16.67 3.96
C TYR A 110 -1.42 -16.19 4.92
N TYR A 111 -1.74 -15.31 5.86
CA TYR A 111 -0.78 -14.86 6.88
C TYR A 111 -0.38 -15.97 7.86
N SER A 112 -1.10 -17.09 7.89
CA SER A 112 -0.79 -18.25 8.74
C SER A 112 0.05 -19.32 8.02
N ASP A 113 0.18 -19.25 6.69
CA ASP A 113 0.95 -20.23 5.89
C ASP A 113 2.47 -20.13 6.14
N TYR A 114 2.95 -18.96 6.56
CA TYR A 114 4.35 -18.70 6.84
C TYR A 114 4.58 -18.43 8.32
N LYS A 115 5.72 -18.89 8.83
CA LYS A 115 6.17 -18.49 10.17
C LYS A 115 6.71 -17.07 10.12
N GLY A 116 6.06 -16.19 10.85
CA GLY A 116 6.44 -14.79 10.98
C GLY A 116 5.20 -13.90 10.95
N PRO A 117 5.35 -12.59 11.17
CA PRO A 117 4.22 -11.69 11.28
C PRO A 117 3.71 -11.15 9.94
N TYR A 118 4.46 -11.28 8.85
CA TYR A 118 4.11 -10.72 7.54
C TYR A 118 3.65 -11.79 6.56
N LEU A 119 3.11 -11.36 5.41
CA LEU A 119 2.55 -12.28 4.41
C LEU A 119 3.54 -13.37 3.96
N LEU A 120 4.83 -13.03 3.86
CA LEU A 120 5.90 -13.97 3.54
C LEU A 120 6.84 -14.20 4.74
N GLY A 121 6.26 -14.42 5.92
CA GLY A 121 6.96 -14.73 7.16
C GLY A 121 7.59 -13.48 7.78
N ASP A 122 8.91 -13.39 7.80
CA ASP A 122 9.64 -12.26 8.41
C ASP A 122 9.92 -11.10 7.45
N ARG A 123 9.51 -11.21 6.18
CA ARG A 123 9.71 -10.19 5.16
C ARG A 123 8.44 -9.40 4.88
N VAL A 124 8.54 -8.09 4.97
CA VAL A 124 7.49 -7.16 4.52
C VAL A 124 7.44 -7.17 3.00
N THR A 125 6.24 -7.23 2.43
CA THR A 125 5.94 -7.15 0.99
C THR A 125 5.14 -5.90 0.67
N HIS A 126 5.05 -5.57 -0.62
CA HIS A 126 4.21 -4.47 -1.08
C HIS A 126 2.71 -4.66 -0.74
N THR A 127 2.25 -5.90 -0.62
CA THR A 127 0.87 -6.26 -0.24
C THR A 127 0.58 -6.00 1.24
N ASP A 128 1.57 -6.15 2.12
CA ASP A 128 1.41 -5.85 3.54
C ASP A 128 0.96 -4.40 3.77
N PHE A 129 1.46 -3.44 2.98
CA PHE A 129 0.99 -2.05 3.05
C PHE A 129 -0.51 -1.91 2.75
N ALA A 130 -1.02 -2.69 1.77
CA ALA A 130 -2.42 -2.67 1.38
C ALA A 130 -3.32 -3.30 2.45
N ILE A 131 -2.89 -4.43 3.04
CA ILE A 131 -3.60 -5.09 4.14
C ILE A 131 -3.60 -4.22 5.39
N TYR A 132 -2.47 -3.62 5.76
CA TYR A 132 -2.41 -2.67 6.87
C TYR A 132 -3.36 -1.47 6.63
N GLN A 133 -3.37 -0.92 5.41
CA GLN A 133 -4.29 0.15 5.05
C GLN A 133 -5.76 -0.29 5.15
N SER A 134 -6.09 -1.54 4.79
CA SER A 134 -7.45 -2.06 4.93
C SER A 134 -7.93 -2.03 6.38
N ILE A 135 -7.10 -2.53 7.30
CA ILE A 135 -7.38 -2.56 8.74
C ILE A 135 -7.56 -1.15 9.30
N ASP A 136 -6.65 -0.22 8.96
CA ASP A 136 -6.74 1.16 9.47
C ASP A 136 -7.93 1.93 8.87
N ASN A 137 -8.23 1.74 7.58
CA ASN A 137 -9.42 2.33 6.96
C ASN A 137 -10.68 1.83 7.66
N ASP A 138 -10.81 0.51 7.82
CA ASP A 138 -12.01 -0.07 8.40
C ASP A 138 -12.21 0.35 9.86
N ARG A 139 -11.11 0.50 10.61
CA ARG A 139 -11.15 1.05 11.96
C ARG A 139 -11.69 2.48 11.96
N ARG A 140 -11.21 3.33 11.05
CA ARG A 140 -11.62 4.75 10.97
C ARG A 140 -13.05 4.93 10.49
N THR A 141 -13.55 4.02 9.66
CA THR A 141 -14.93 4.04 9.16
C THR A 141 -15.92 3.30 10.06
N GLY A 142 -15.45 2.76 11.19
CA GLY A 142 -16.27 1.98 12.13
C GLY A 142 -16.83 0.72 11.46
N THR A 143 -16.05 0.09 10.59
CA THR A 143 -16.38 -1.12 9.81
C THR A 143 -15.50 -2.30 10.17
N LEU A 144 -14.43 -2.08 10.93
CA LEU A 144 -13.57 -3.15 11.40
C LEU A 144 -14.38 -4.13 12.27
N PRO A 145 -14.23 -5.45 12.09
CA PRO A 145 -14.85 -6.41 12.98
C PRO A 145 -14.39 -6.19 14.41
N SER A 146 -15.26 -6.53 15.37
CA SER A 146 -14.92 -6.45 16.80
C SER A 146 -13.78 -7.39 17.19
N VAL A 147 -13.57 -8.47 16.42
CA VAL A 147 -12.50 -9.45 16.60
C VAL A 147 -11.79 -9.64 15.26
N LEU A 148 -10.49 -9.38 15.24
CA LEU A 148 -9.61 -9.73 14.12
C LEU A 148 -8.96 -11.09 14.39
N PRO A 149 -8.71 -11.91 13.36
CA PRO A 149 -7.91 -13.13 13.51
C PRO A 149 -6.52 -12.86 14.08
N ASP A 150 -6.01 -13.78 14.92
CA ASP A 150 -4.73 -13.62 15.62
C ASP A 150 -3.55 -13.33 14.68
N ALA A 151 -3.50 -13.97 13.51
CA ALA A 151 -2.49 -13.72 12.50
C ALA A 151 -2.46 -12.24 12.06
N LEU A 152 -3.63 -11.61 11.92
CA LEU A 152 -3.74 -10.20 11.52
C LEU A 152 -3.52 -9.23 12.68
N VAL A 153 -3.81 -9.65 13.92
CA VAL A 153 -3.41 -8.90 15.12
C VAL A 153 -1.88 -8.85 15.21
N ASN A 154 -1.22 -10.02 15.11
CA ASN A 154 0.23 -10.15 15.14
C ASN A 154 0.90 -9.34 14.02
N PHE A 155 0.37 -9.45 12.80
CA PHE A 155 0.78 -8.65 11.66
C PHE A 155 0.71 -7.16 11.95
N LYS A 156 -0.47 -6.68 12.36
CA LYS A 156 -0.70 -5.24 12.59
C LYS A 156 0.28 -4.69 13.62
N GLU A 157 0.47 -5.40 14.73
CA GLU A 157 1.41 -4.97 15.76
C GLU A 157 2.86 -4.95 15.27
N ALA A 158 3.28 -5.97 14.52
CA ALA A 158 4.61 -6.01 13.93
C ALA A 158 4.83 -4.88 12.92
N PHE A 159 3.82 -4.59 12.10
CA PHE A 159 3.85 -3.51 11.12
C PHE A 159 3.85 -2.13 11.79
N ASP A 160 3.09 -1.93 12.86
CA ASP A 160 3.13 -0.70 13.67
C ASP A 160 4.52 -0.47 14.27
N ARG A 161 5.15 -1.52 14.84
CA ARG A 161 6.52 -1.45 15.35
C ARG A 161 7.52 -1.14 14.25
N TRP A 162 7.41 -1.80 13.09
CA TRP A 162 8.28 -1.57 11.94
C TRP A 162 8.21 -0.11 11.45
N ARG A 163 7.00 0.42 11.23
CA ARG A 163 6.80 1.81 10.82
C ARG A 163 7.38 2.82 11.81
N ASN A 164 7.20 2.56 13.11
CA ASN A 164 7.68 3.48 14.15
C ASN A 164 9.21 3.45 14.31
N ARG A 165 9.88 2.34 13.94
CA ARG A 165 11.35 2.28 13.88
C ARG A 165 11.89 3.17 12.76
N ASP A 166 11.29 3.13 11.58
CA ASP A 166 11.77 3.91 10.44
C ASP A 166 11.44 5.41 10.56
N ALA A 167 10.36 5.76 11.27
CA ALA A 167 10.03 7.15 11.60
C ALA A 167 11.09 7.84 12.50
N LEU A 168 11.94 7.06 13.19
CA LEU A 168 13.05 7.57 14.02
C LEU A 168 14.35 7.78 13.23
N LEU A 169 14.43 7.36 11.96
CA LEU A 169 15.62 7.53 11.11
C LEU A 169 15.53 8.77 10.20
N VAL A 170 14.49 9.59 10.37
CA VAL A 170 14.22 10.81 9.57
C VAL A 170 14.38 12.11 10.41
N TYR A 171 15.00 12.03 11.59
CA TYR A 171 15.37 13.19 12.41
C TYR A 171 16.87 13.31 12.61
#